data_AF-A0A3N9U4I0-F1
#
_entry.id   AF-A0A3N9U4I0-F1
#
_cell.length_a   1.000
_cell.length_b   1.000
_cell.length_c   1.000
_cell.angle_alpha   90.00
_cell.angle_beta   90.00
_cell.angle_gamma   90.00
#
_symmetry.space_group_name_H-M   'P 1'
#
loop_
_entity.id
_entity.type
_entity.pdbx_description
1 polymer ?
#
loop_
_entity_poly.entity_id
_entity_poly.type
_entity_poly.pdbx_seq_one_letter_code
_entity_poly.pdbx_strand_id
1 'polypeptide(L)'
;MSLFLLVFVVCLVVFVAVLAVLMLSGTPRYRTEPQHLLDLFDRALDSTVGEDEWNAVILYPIRHDEYLDGVRRRARSLVDEHGRFGRVTRGKALLDSAGQEDLRALRDHLAARIRLREQPRGD
;
A
#
# COMPACT_ATOMS: atom_id res chain seq x y z
N MET A 1 -31.64 29.10 -31.82
CA MET A 1 -30.48 28.58 -32.58
C MET A 1 -29.17 28.85 -31.86
N SER A 2 -28.86 30.09 -31.47
CA SER A 2 -27.64 30.44 -30.70
C SER A 2 -27.49 29.72 -29.35
N LEU A 3 -28.59 29.57 -28.61
CA LEU A 3 -28.59 28.86 -27.32
C LEU A 3 -28.15 27.39 -27.46
N PHE A 4 -28.60 26.72 -28.53
CA PHE A 4 -28.24 25.33 -28.80
C PHE A 4 -26.74 25.19 -29.09
N LEU A 5 -26.19 26.09 -29.91
CA LEU A 5 -24.75 26.11 -30.21
C LEU A 5 -23.93 26.41 -28.96
N LEU A 6 -24.39 27.31 -28.09
CA LEU A 6 -23.72 27.63 -26.83
C LEU A 6 -23.68 26.40 -25.91
N VAL A 7 -24.83 25.75 -25.70
CA VAL A 7 -24.89 24.53 -24.87
C VAL A 7 -24.01 23.42 -25.45
N PHE A 8 -24.05 23.23 -26.77
CA PHE A 8 -23.22 22.25 -27.46
C PHE A 8 -21.72 22.49 -27.24
N VAL A 9 -21.26 23.73 -27.40
CA VAL A 9 -19.86 24.11 -27.18
C VAL A 9 -19.46 23.92 -25.72
N VAL A 10 -20.31 24.32 -24.77
CA VAL A 10 -20.03 24.13 -23.34
C VAL A 10 -19.91 22.65 -22.99
N CYS A 11 -20.83 21.81 -23.48
CA CYS A 11 -20.74 20.37 -23.28
C CYS A 11 -19.45 19.80 -23.87
N LEU A 12 -19.08 20.21 -25.08
CA LEU A 12 -17.86 19.75 -25.75
C LEU A 12 -16.61 20.13 -24.96
N VAL A 13 -16.53 21.38 -24.47
CA VAL A 13 -15.43 21.86 -23.63
C VAL A 13 -15.33 21.04 -22.34
N VAL A 14 -16.45 20.77 -21.66
CA VAL A 14 -16.46 19.96 -20.44
C VAL A 14 -15.94 18.54 -20.72
N PHE A 15 -16.40 17.90 -21.80
CA PHE A 15 -15.92 16.56 -22.16
C PHE A 15 -14.42 16.54 -22.46
N VAL A 16 -13.93 17.50 -23.27
CA VAL A 16 -12.51 17.59 -23.59
C VAL A 16 -11.68 17.86 -22.33
N ALA A 17 -12.16 18.72 -21.43
CA ALA A 17 -11.48 18.99 -20.16
C ALA A 17 -11.38 17.74 -19.28
N VAL A 18 -12.46 16.97 -19.14
CA VAL A 18 -12.45 15.71 -18.38
C VAL A 18 -11.49 14.71 -19.00
N LEU A 19 -11.53 14.53 -20.32
CA LEU A 19 -10.62 13.62 -21.02
C LEU A 19 -9.16 14.07 -20.88
N ALA A 20 -8.89 15.38 -20.98
CA ALA A 20 -7.56 15.94 -20.78
C ALA A 20 -7.05 15.69 -19.36
N VAL A 21 -7.89 15.90 -18.33
CA VAL A 21 -7.55 15.60 -16.93
C VAL A 21 -7.25 14.12 -16.76
N LEU A 22 -8.07 13.22 -17.33
CA LEU A 22 -7.84 11.77 -17.24
C LEU A 22 -6.54 11.34 -17.94
N MET A 23 -6.21 11.94 -19.09
CA MET A 23 -4.95 11.66 -19.78
C MET A 23 -3.74 12.24 -19.05
N LEU A 24 -3.86 13.44 -18.47
CA LEU A 24 -2.80 14.05 -17.65
C LEU A 24 -2.61 13.33 -16.31
N SER A 25 -3.68 12.76 -15.76
CA SER A 25 -3.65 12.08 -14.46
C SER A 25 -2.79 10.82 -14.47
N GLY A 26 -2.29 10.39 -15.65
CA GLY A 26 -1.54 9.15 -15.81
C GLY A 26 -2.40 7.93 -15.49
N THR A 27 -1.97 6.74 -15.92
CA THR A 27 -2.57 5.53 -15.34
C THR A 27 -2.12 5.45 -13.88
N PRO A 28 -3.03 5.44 -12.88
CA PRO A 28 -2.64 5.24 -11.50
C PRO A 28 -2.13 3.80 -11.38
N ARG A 29 -0.85 3.61 -11.66
CA ARG A 29 -0.15 2.38 -11.36
C ARG A 29 0.09 2.41 -9.87
N TYR A 30 -0.89 1.96 -9.10
CA TYR A 30 -0.73 1.60 -7.70
C TYR A 30 0.28 0.45 -7.64
N ARG A 31 1.56 0.80 -7.73
CA ARG A 31 2.66 -0.10 -7.54
C ARG A 31 2.89 -0.11 -6.05
N THR A 32 2.59 -1.21 -5.39
CA THR A 32 2.99 -1.41 -4.00
C THR A 32 4.52 -1.37 -3.99
N GLU A 33 5.06 -0.21 -3.68
CA GLU A 33 6.49 0.00 -3.56
C GLU A 33 6.96 -0.61 -2.24
N PRO A 34 8.22 -1.06 -2.17
CA PRO A 34 8.79 -1.60 -0.93
C PRO A 34 8.61 -0.67 0.27
N GLN A 35 8.64 0.64 0.02
CA GLN A 35 8.48 1.69 1.03
C GLN A 35 7.06 1.72 1.62
N HIS A 36 6.02 1.44 0.83
CA HIS A 36 4.64 1.41 1.32
C HIS A 36 4.41 0.22 2.27
N LEU A 37 5.08 -0.91 2.01
CA LEU A 37 5.03 -2.09 2.87
C LEU A 37 5.82 -1.86 4.18
N LEU A 38 6.97 -1.18 4.10
CA LEU A 38 7.72 -0.75 5.29
C LEU A 38 6.89 0.18 6.18
N ASP A 39 6.28 1.20 5.58
CA ASP A 39 5.46 2.18 6.30
C ASP A 39 4.23 1.52 6.96
N LEU A 40 3.61 0.54 6.29
CA LEU A 40 2.57 -0.28 6.91
C LEU A 40 3.09 -1.06 8.12
N PHE A 41 4.29 -1.67 8.02
CA PHE A 41 4.88 -2.42 9.13
C PHE A 41 5.27 -1.52 10.29
N ASP A 42 5.86 -0.35 10.04
CA ASP A 42 6.18 0.64 11.06
C ASP A 42 4.92 1.10 11.79
N ARG A 43 3.86 1.45 11.05
CA ARG A 43 2.58 1.84 11.66
C ARG A 43 1.91 0.67 12.41
N ALA A 44 2.07 -0.57 11.95
CA ALA A 44 1.57 -1.76 12.65
C ALA A 44 2.33 -2.02 13.97
N LEU A 45 3.64 -1.75 13.99
CA LEU A 45 4.48 -1.83 15.19
C LEU A 45 4.14 -0.71 16.20
N ASP A 46 3.82 0.48 15.71
CA ASP A 46 3.35 1.61 16.51
C ASP A 46 1.89 1.45 16.97
N SER A 47 1.22 0.34 16.63
CA SER A 47 -0.18 0.06 16.98
C SER A 47 -1.18 1.09 16.44
N THR A 48 -0.81 1.82 15.39
CA THR A 48 -1.64 2.85 14.76
C THR A 48 -2.43 2.35 13.54
N VAL A 49 -2.07 1.18 13.00
CA VAL A 49 -2.79 0.55 11.87
C VAL A 49 -4.06 -0.13 12.35
N GLY A 50 -5.18 0.21 11.71
CA GLY A 50 -6.45 -0.51 11.85
C GLY A 50 -6.48 -1.81 11.05
N GLU A 51 -7.39 -2.72 11.44
CA GLU A 51 -7.58 -4.02 10.77
C GLU A 51 -7.90 -3.87 9.29
N ASP A 52 -8.76 -2.91 8.93
CA ASP A 52 -9.16 -2.67 7.54
C ASP A 52 -7.98 -2.25 6.66
N GLU A 53 -7.09 -1.40 7.18
CA GLU A 53 -5.92 -0.92 6.46
C GLU A 53 -4.86 -2.02 6.31
N TRP A 54 -4.66 -2.82 7.35
CA TRP A 54 -3.83 -4.03 7.28
C TRP A 54 -4.35 -5.00 6.22
N ASN A 55 -5.65 -5.32 6.27
CA ASN A 55 -6.30 -6.24 5.36
C ASN A 55 -6.27 -5.75 3.91
N ALA A 56 -6.46 -4.44 3.68
CA ALA A 56 -6.42 -3.84 2.35
C ALA A 56 -5.08 -4.09 1.62
N VAL A 57 -3.97 -4.09 2.36
CA VAL A 57 -2.64 -4.30 1.78
C VAL A 57 -2.22 -5.78 1.80
N ILE A 58 -2.50 -6.50 2.88
CA ILE A 58 -2.04 -7.89 3.06
C ILE A 58 -2.85 -8.91 2.26
N LEU A 59 -4.12 -8.62 1.95
CA LEU A 59 -4.96 -9.49 1.13
C LEU A 59 -4.69 -9.33 -0.39
N TYR A 60 -4.06 -8.23 -0.82
CA TYR A 60 -3.83 -7.97 -2.23
C TYR A 60 -2.49 -8.55 -2.72
N PRO A 61 -2.48 -9.41 -3.76
CA PRO A 61 -1.25 -10.05 -4.24
C PRO A 61 -0.35 -9.06 -4.99
N ILE A 62 0.94 -9.08 -4.69
CA ILE A 62 1.96 -8.22 -5.32
C ILE A 62 2.56 -8.98 -6.50
N ARG A 63 1.95 -8.87 -7.69
CA ARG A 63 2.36 -9.65 -8.86
C ARG A 63 3.69 -9.21 -9.49
N HIS A 64 4.08 -7.95 -9.27
CA HIS A 64 5.26 -7.35 -9.93
C HIS A 64 6.58 -7.65 -9.21
N ASP A 65 6.55 -8.15 -7.98
CA ASP A 65 7.74 -8.45 -7.19
C ASP A 65 7.48 -9.65 -6.29
N GLU A 66 8.01 -10.80 -6.68
CA GLU A 66 7.80 -12.07 -5.99
C GLU A 66 8.39 -12.07 -4.56
N TYR A 67 9.45 -11.28 -4.32
CA TYR A 67 10.02 -11.13 -3.00
C TYR A 67 9.08 -10.35 -2.08
N LEU A 68 8.54 -9.23 -2.55
CA LEU A 68 7.55 -8.46 -1.78
C LEU A 68 6.29 -9.29 -1.50
N ASP A 69 5.83 -10.10 -2.47
CA ASP A 69 4.71 -11.01 -2.21
C ASP A 69 5.06 -12.08 -1.17
N GLY A 70 6.31 -12.56 -1.16
CA GLY A 70 6.82 -13.46 -0.11
C GLY A 70 6.81 -12.81 1.28
N VAL A 71 7.27 -11.56 1.38
CA VAL A 71 7.25 -10.77 2.63
C VAL A 71 5.81 -10.55 3.10
N ARG A 72 4.90 -10.19 2.18
CA ARG A 72 3.45 -10.05 2.46
C ARG A 72 2.85 -11.36 2.99
N ARG A 73 3.13 -12.49 2.34
CA ARG A 73 2.64 -13.82 2.79
C ARG A 73 3.15 -14.16 4.18
N ARG A 74 4.42 -13.85 4.48
CA ARG A 74 5.00 -14.09 5.80
C ARG A 74 4.36 -13.19 6.87
N ALA A 75 4.16 -11.91 6.57
CA ALA A 75 3.44 -10.99 7.44
C ALA A 75 2.00 -11.46 7.71
N ARG A 76 1.31 -12.00 6.68
CA ARG A 76 -0.01 -12.60 6.84
C ARG A 76 0.00 -13.79 7.80
N SER A 77 0.95 -14.73 7.62
CA SER A 77 1.11 -15.90 8.51
C SER A 77 1.35 -15.45 9.95
N LEU A 78 2.18 -14.41 10.12
CA LEU A 78 2.52 -13.90 11.44
C LEU A 78 1.30 -13.37 12.18
N VAL A 79 0.42 -12.63 11.50
CA VAL A 79 -0.84 -12.19 12.11
C VAL A 79 -1.80 -13.36 12.26
N ASP A 80 -1.86 -14.34 11.36
CA ASP A 80 -2.68 -15.55 11.55
C ASP A 80 -2.28 -16.36 12.80
N GLU A 81 -0.99 -16.46 13.07
CA GLU A 81 -0.41 -17.22 14.18
C GLU A 81 -0.40 -16.44 15.50
N HIS A 82 -0.06 -15.14 15.47
CA HIS A 82 0.13 -14.29 16.66
C HIS A 82 -0.91 -13.18 16.80
N GLY A 83 -1.86 -13.10 15.88
CA GLY A 83 -2.87 -12.06 15.84
C GLY A 83 -3.91 -12.26 16.91
N ARG A 84 -4.19 -11.17 17.63
CA ARG A 84 -5.30 -11.11 18.58
C ARG A 84 -6.60 -10.77 17.86
N PHE A 85 -6.97 -11.53 16.81
CA PHE A 85 -8.14 -11.26 15.97
C PHE A 85 -9.47 -11.19 16.73
N GLY A 86 -9.57 -11.79 17.93
CA GLY A 86 -10.74 -11.65 18.79
C GLY A 86 -10.78 -10.40 19.69
N ARG A 87 -9.75 -9.54 19.67
CA ARG A 87 -9.53 -8.46 20.65
C ARG A 87 -8.92 -7.17 20.09
N VAL A 88 -9.03 -6.91 18.79
CA VAL A 88 -8.74 -5.57 18.23
C VAL A 88 -9.91 -4.64 18.56
N THR A 89 -10.10 -4.38 19.86
CA THR A 89 -10.87 -3.23 20.32
C THR A 89 -10.00 -2.02 20.01
N ARG A 90 -10.40 -1.26 18.99
CA ARG A 90 -9.93 0.08 18.61
C ARG A 90 -8.87 0.66 19.57
N GLY A 91 -7.59 0.54 19.22
CA GLY A 91 -6.47 1.11 19.99
C GLY A 91 -5.54 0.12 20.72
N LYS A 92 -5.64 -1.19 20.49
CA LYS A 92 -4.65 -2.19 20.95
C LYS A 92 -3.84 -2.76 19.79
N ALA A 93 -2.58 -3.10 20.08
CA ALA A 93 -1.63 -3.67 19.13
C ALA A 93 -2.22 -4.89 18.40
N LEU A 94 -1.99 -4.93 17.07
CA LEU A 94 -2.48 -5.96 16.15
C LEU A 94 -1.90 -7.35 16.47
N LEU A 95 -0.64 -7.38 16.93
CA LEU A 95 0.10 -8.59 17.28
C LEU A 95 0.40 -8.66 18.78
N ASP A 96 0.62 -9.86 19.29
CA ASP A 96 1.25 -10.06 20.59
C ASP A 96 2.74 -9.63 20.59
N SER A 97 3.41 -9.69 21.75
CA SER A 97 4.81 -9.24 21.86
C SER A 97 5.78 -10.08 21.01
N ALA A 98 5.49 -11.37 20.80
CA ALA A 98 6.30 -12.25 19.96
C ALA A 98 6.11 -11.92 18.47
N GLY A 99 4.87 -11.75 18.03
CA GLY A 99 4.54 -11.31 16.69
C GLY A 99 5.03 -9.90 16.38
N GLN A 100 5.13 -9.00 17.36
CA GLN A 100 5.78 -7.70 17.16
C GLN A 100 7.29 -7.84 16.94
N GLU A 101 7.96 -8.76 17.63
CA GLU A 101 9.39 -9.01 17.45
C GLU A 101 9.68 -9.62 16.08
N ASP A 102 8.88 -10.60 15.66
CA ASP A 102 9.00 -11.22 14.34
C ASP A 102 8.66 -10.24 13.20
N LEU A 103 7.68 -9.34 13.41
CA LEU A 103 7.36 -8.30 12.44
C LEU A 103 8.51 -7.28 12.32
N ARG A 104 9.18 -6.94 13.44
CA ARG A 104 10.40 -6.10 13.43
C ARG A 104 11.51 -6.76 12.63
N ALA A 105 11.78 -8.05 12.86
CA ALA A 105 12.79 -8.78 12.10
C ALA A 105 12.47 -8.80 10.59
N LEU A 106 11.20 -9.00 10.22
CA LEU A 106 10.76 -8.95 8.83
C LEU A 106 10.94 -7.56 8.20
N ARG A 107 10.59 -6.51 8.94
CA ARG A 107 10.75 -5.11 8.54
C ARG A 107 12.23 -4.76 8.34
N ASP A 108 13.11 -5.17 9.25
CA ASP A 108 14.54 -4.90 9.16
C ASP A 108 15.19 -5.62 7.97
N HIS A 109 14.78 -6.87 7.69
CA HIS A 109 15.19 -7.58 6.48
C HIS A 109 14.76 -6.85 5.19
N LEU A 110 13.53 -6.34 5.14
CA LEU A 110 13.03 -5.58 4.00
C LEU A 110 13.81 -4.26 3.83
N ALA A 111 14.06 -3.54 4.94
CA ALA A 111 14.82 -2.29 4.93
C ALA A 111 16.27 -2.49 4.47
N ALA A 112 16.94 -3.53 4.96
CA ALA A 112 18.30 -3.87 4.53
C ALA A 112 18.38 -4.15 3.02
N ARG A 113 17.38 -4.87 2.47
CA ARG A 113 17.33 -5.16 1.03
C ARG A 113 17.09 -3.92 0.18
N ILE A 114 16.24 -2.99 0.63
CA ILE A 114 16.00 -1.72 -0.07
C ILE A 114 17.30 -0.92 -0.14
N ARG A 115 18.01 -0.78 0.97
CA ARG A 115 19.31 -0.09 1.03
C ARG A 115 20.34 -0.70 0.07
N LEU A 116 20.43 -2.03 0.00
CA LEU A 116 21.33 -2.73 -0.92
C LEU A 116 20.98 -2.52 -2.40
N ARG A 117 19.70 -2.29 -2.72
CA ARG A 117 19.23 -2.04 -4.08
C ARG A 117 19.42 -0.57 -4.50
N GLU A 118 19.37 0.34 -3.54
CA GLU A 118 19.58 1.78 -3.74
C GLU A 118 21.06 2.16 -3.76
N GLN A 119 21.94 1.32 -3.22
CA GLN A 119 23.38 1.51 -3.34
C GLN A 119 23.77 1.31 -4.81
N PRO A 120 24.22 2.37 -5.52
CA PRO A 120 24.69 2.21 -6.89
C PRO A 120 25.82 1.20 -6.85
N ARG A 121 25.85 0.25 -7.80
CA ARG A 121 27.07 -0.47 -8.11
C ARG A 121 28.12 0.59 -8.41
N GLY A 122 28.98 0.87 -7.43
CA GLY A 122 30.16 1.68 -7.63
C GLY A 122 31.09 0.85 -8.51
N ASP A 123 31.12 1.19 -9.80
CA ASP A 123 32.26 0.95 -10.66
C ASP A 123 33.40 1.92 -10.28
#